data_AF-A0AA87MMX6-F1
#
_entry.id   AF-A0AA87MMX6-F1
#
_cell.length_a   1.000
_cell.length_b   1.000
_cell.length_c   1.000
_cell.angle_alpha   90.00
_cell.angle_beta   90.00
_cell.angle_gamma   90.00
#
_symmetry.space_group_name_H-M   'P 1'
#
loop_
_entity.id
_entity.type
_entity.pdbx_description
1 polymer ?
#
loop_
_entity_poly.entity_id
_entity_poly.type
_entity_poly.pdbx_seq_one_letter_code
_entity_poly.pdbx_strand_id
1 'polypeptide(L)'
;MLPERYKKEAERILKVLDLMEQNLKLIEKEIKEALKKNKAYAQTILSMSGIGLFTSLEIMSYMGDCKRFSSAKQAAYYVGLVPRVDISGDSVYYGRIVSLQFEE
;
A
#
# COMPACT_ATOMS: atom_id res chain seq x y z
N MET A 1 -41.63 19.54 7.61
CA MET A 1 -40.72 20.01 6.54
C MET A 1 -39.45 20.52 7.18
N LEU A 2 -38.26 20.15 6.68
CA LEU A 2 -36.99 20.66 7.23
C LEU A 2 -36.91 22.19 7.04
N PRO A 3 -36.46 22.95 8.07
CA PRO A 3 -36.24 24.39 7.93
C PRO A 3 -35.28 24.72 6.79
N GLU A 4 -35.53 25.82 6.08
CA GLU A 4 -34.83 26.21 4.84
C GLU A 4 -33.31 26.34 5.01
N ARG A 5 -32.86 26.73 6.20
CA ARG A 5 -31.44 26.74 6.58
C ARG A 5 -30.79 25.37 6.41
N TYR A 6 -31.43 24.31 6.87
CA TYR A 6 -30.85 22.96 6.80
C TYR A 6 -30.80 22.42 5.37
N LYS A 7 -31.75 22.82 4.51
CA LYS A 7 -31.68 22.48 3.07
C LYS A 7 -30.48 23.12 2.40
N LYS A 8 -30.25 24.42 2.64
CA LYS A 8 -29.08 25.14 2.08
C LYS A 8 -27.75 24.57 2.56
N GLU A 9 -27.65 24.18 3.84
CA GLU A 9 -26.44 23.53 4.33
C GLU A 9 -26.25 22.12 3.72
N ALA A 10 -27.33 21.34 3.56
CA ALA A 10 -27.26 20.04 2.90
C ALA A 10 -26.80 20.17 1.43
N GLU A 11 -27.31 21.16 0.69
CA GLU A 11 -26.87 21.45 -0.67
C GLU A 11 -25.38 21.81 -0.75
N ARG A 12 -24.85 22.55 0.24
CA ARG A 12 -23.41 22.85 0.31
C ARG A 12 -22.59 21.58 0.54
N ILE A 13 -23.01 20.71 1.45
CA ILE A 13 -22.32 19.44 1.74
C ILE A 13 -22.32 18.54 0.51
N LEU A 14 -23.45 18.43 -0.20
CA LEU A 14 -23.55 17.66 -1.44
C LEU A 14 -22.55 18.14 -2.50
N LYS A 15 -22.43 19.44 -2.71
CA LYS A 15 -21.43 20.00 -3.64
C LYS A 15 -20.00 19.64 -3.27
N VAL A 16 -19.68 19.61 -1.97
CA VAL A 16 -18.36 19.19 -1.49
C VAL A 16 -18.15 17.70 -1.74
N LEU A 17 -19.16 16.87 -1.49
CA LEU A 17 -19.09 15.43 -1.75
C LEU A 17 -18.84 15.15 -3.24
N ASP A 18 -19.57 15.81 -4.13
CA ASP A 18 -19.39 15.69 -5.58
C ASP A 18 -17.95 16.02 -6.00
N LEU A 19 -17.37 17.08 -5.45
CA LEU A 19 -16.00 17.47 -5.70
C LEU A 19 -15.00 16.42 -5.18
N MET A 20 -15.23 15.88 -3.98
CA MET A 20 -14.39 14.82 -3.41
C MET A 20 -14.44 13.55 -4.26
N GLU A 21 -15.61 13.15 -4.76
CA GLU A 21 -15.75 12.01 -5.66
C GLU A 21 -15.01 12.21 -6.99
N GLN A 22 -15.05 13.42 -7.55
CA GLN A 22 -14.28 13.75 -8.75
C GLN A 22 -12.78 13.65 -8.51
N ASN A 23 -12.29 14.19 -7.40
CA ASN A 23 -10.88 14.10 -7.03
C ASN A 23 -10.45 12.65 -6.80
N LEU A 24 -11.28 11.82 -6.15
CA LEU A 24 -11.00 10.41 -5.95
C LEU A 24 -10.81 9.67 -7.29
N LYS A 25 -11.68 9.93 -8.28
CA LYS A 25 -11.57 9.35 -9.62
C LYS A 25 -10.30 9.79 -10.35
N LEU A 26 -9.89 11.05 -10.18
CA LEU A 26 -8.64 11.56 -10.76
C LEU A 26 -7.43 10.85 -10.14
N ILE A 27 -7.37 10.76 -8.81
CA ILE A 27 -6.29 10.07 -8.10
C ILE A 27 -6.23 8.59 -8.49
N GLU A 28 -7.37 7.89 -8.56
CA GLU A 28 -7.40 6.49 -9.02
C GLU A 28 -6.85 6.33 -10.44
N LYS A 29 -7.11 7.29 -11.33
CA LYS A 29 -6.57 7.29 -12.68
C LYS A 29 -5.06 7.47 -12.67
N GLU A 30 -4.54 8.41 -11.89
CA GLU A 30 -3.10 8.65 -11.71
C GLU A 30 -2.38 7.41 -11.16
N ILE A 31 -2.97 6.73 -10.16
CA ILE A 31 -2.45 5.47 -9.60
C ILE A 31 -2.36 4.40 -10.71
N LYS A 32 -3.42 4.23 -11.50
CA LYS A 32 -3.43 3.27 -12.62
C LYS A 32 -2.35 3.61 -13.65
N GLU A 33 -2.14 4.89 -13.96
CA GLU A 33 -1.10 5.33 -14.89
C GLU A 33 0.31 5.11 -14.35
N ALA A 34 0.55 5.37 -13.06
CA ALA A 34 1.82 5.08 -12.39
C ALA A 34 2.15 3.58 -12.44
N LEU A 35 1.17 2.72 -12.13
CA LEU A 35 1.34 1.26 -12.18
C LEU A 35 1.56 0.73 -13.60
N LYS A 36 0.97 1.35 -14.63
CA LYS A 36 1.20 0.97 -16.04
C LYS A 36 2.66 1.13 -16.48
N LYS A 37 3.42 2.06 -15.88
CA LYS A 37 4.85 2.24 -16.18
C LYS A 37 5.66 0.97 -15.90
N ASN A 38 5.20 0.13 -14.97
CA ASN A 38 5.80 -1.16 -14.65
C ASN A 38 4.76 -2.29 -14.73
N LYS A 39 4.26 -2.53 -15.96
CA LYS A 39 3.12 -3.42 -16.22
C LYS A 39 3.28 -4.84 -15.64
N ALA A 40 4.47 -5.43 -15.75
CA ALA A 40 4.72 -6.78 -15.24
C ALA A 40 4.59 -6.82 -13.71
N TYR A 41 5.19 -5.84 -13.02
CA TYR A 41 5.12 -5.69 -11.57
C TYR A 41 3.68 -5.50 -11.09
N ALA A 42 2.94 -4.58 -11.72
CA ALA A 42 1.55 -4.31 -11.39
C ALA A 42 0.66 -5.54 -11.57
N GLN A 43 0.86 -6.32 -12.64
CA GLN A 43 0.11 -7.57 -12.87
C GLN A 43 0.37 -8.60 -11.78
N THR A 44 1.62 -8.79 -11.37
CA THR A 44 1.96 -9.75 -10.31
C THR A 44 1.33 -9.36 -8.98
N ILE A 45 1.45 -8.09 -8.57
CA ILE A 45 0.93 -7.66 -7.27
C ILE A 45 -0.60 -7.65 -7.23
N LEU A 46 -1.26 -7.14 -8.28
CA LEU A 46 -2.73 -7.13 -8.35
C LEU A 46 -3.34 -8.53 -8.49
N SER A 47 -2.54 -9.55 -8.83
CA SER A 47 -3.01 -10.95 -8.84
C SER A 47 -3.18 -11.54 -7.44
N MET A 48 -2.59 -10.92 -6.42
CA MET A 48 -2.70 -11.38 -5.04
C MET A 48 -4.05 -11.01 -4.44
N SER A 49 -4.73 -11.98 -3.84
CA SER A 49 -6.01 -11.74 -3.16
C SER A 49 -5.84 -10.71 -2.04
N GLY A 50 -6.76 -9.74 -1.97
CA GLY A 50 -6.74 -8.67 -0.97
C GLY A 50 -5.85 -7.47 -1.31
N ILE A 51 -5.09 -7.50 -2.41
CA ILE A 51 -4.26 -6.36 -2.82
C ILE A 51 -4.97 -5.54 -3.91
N GLY A 52 -5.33 -4.29 -3.56
CA GLY A 52 -5.92 -3.32 -4.48
C GLY A 52 -4.89 -2.39 -5.14
N LEU A 53 -5.38 -1.44 -5.94
CA LEU A 53 -4.54 -0.46 -6.66
C LEU A 53 -3.67 0.39 -5.72
N PHE A 54 -4.27 0.90 -4.64
CA PHE A 54 -3.57 1.74 -3.67
C PHE A 54 -2.45 0.98 -2.96
N THR A 55 -2.76 -0.19 -2.40
CA THR A 55 -1.78 -1.07 -1.76
C THR A 55 -0.69 -1.52 -2.74
N SER A 56 -1.04 -1.75 -4.02
CA SER A 56 -0.05 -2.09 -5.04
C SER A 56 0.94 -0.95 -5.28
N LEU A 57 0.45 0.30 -5.33
CA LEU A 57 1.29 1.48 -5.47
C LEU A 57 2.17 1.68 -4.23
N GLU A 58 1.63 1.48 -3.03
CA GLU A 58 2.37 1.54 -1.77
C GLU A 58 3.52 0.52 -1.75
N ILE A 59 3.24 -0.75 -2.06
CA ILE A 59 4.27 -1.80 -2.16
C ILE A 59 5.30 -1.43 -3.23
N MET A 60 4.89 -0.95 -4.41
CA MET A 60 5.81 -0.49 -5.45
C MET A 60 6.72 0.65 -4.98
N SER A 61 6.15 1.61 -4.24
CA SER A 61 6.86 2.80 -3.79
C SER A 61 7.84 2.47 -2.68
N TYR A 62 7.47 1.57 -1.77
CA TYR A 62 8.31 1.13 -0.66
C TYR A 62 9.40 0.15 -1.09
N MET A 63 9.06 -0.86 -1.90
CA MET A 63 10.00 -1.87 -2.37
C MET A 63 10.95 -1.31 -3.45
N GLY A 64 10.46 -0.39 -4.28
CA GLY A 64 11.15 0.08 -5.49
C GLY A 64 11.31 -1.05 -6.52
N ASP A 65 12.44 -1.06 -7.23
CA ASP A 65 12.78 -2.16 -8.14
C ASP A 65 13.14 -3.42 -7.33
N CYS A 66 12.29 -4.45 -7.39
CA CYS A 66 12.54 -5.73 -6.71
C CYS A 66 13.83 -6.43 -7.15
N LYS A 67 14.45 -6.06 -8.28
CA LYS A 67 15.78 -6.56 -8.67
C LYS A 67 16.89 -6.13 -7.73
N ARG A 68 16.67 -5.14 -6.86
CA ARG A 68 17.64 -4.75 -5.82
C ARG A 68 17.88 -5.84 -4.78
N PHE A 69 16.98 -6.82 -4.67
CA PHE A 69 17.10 -7.93 -3.75
C PHE A 69 17.65 -9.15 -4.48
N SER A 70 18.69 -9.77 -3.92
CA SER A 70 19.30 -11.00 -4.44
C SER A 70 18.40 -12.23 -4.23
N SER A 71 17.46 -12.16 -3.29
CA SER A 71 16.51 -13.24 -3.02
C SER A 71 15.22 -12.74 -2.34
N ALA A 72 14.16 -13.53 -2.42
CA ALA A 72 12.91 -13.26 -1.70
C ALA A 72 13.09 -13.23 -0.17
N LYS A 73 14.04 -14.00 0.39
CA LYS A 73 14.37 -13.94 1.83
C LYS A 73 14.93 -12.58 2.22
N GLN A 74 15.77 -11.99 1.37
CA GLN A 74 16.31 -10.66 1.61
C GLN A 74 15.21 -9.60 1.57
N ALA A 75 14.28 -9.69 0.63
CA ALA A 75 13.12 -8.81 0.57
C ALA A 75 12.24 -8.97 1.82
N ALA A 76 11.95 -10.21 2.25
CA ALA A 76 11.17 -10.49 3.46
C ALA A 76 11.84 -9.94 4.74
N TYR A 77 13.18 -10.00 4.82
CA TYR A 77 13.94 -9.41 5.91
C TYR A 77 13.83 -7.88 5.90
N TYR A 78 13.97 -7.26 4.72
CA TYR A 78 13.83 -5.82 4.54
C TYR A 78 12.46 -5.30 5.00
N VAL A 79 11.38 -6.00 4.69
CA VAL A 79 10.02 -5.63 5.13
C VAL A 79 9.69 -6.07 6.56
N GLY A 80 10.64 -6.63 7.32
CA GLY A 80 10.42 -7.04 8.71
C GLY A 80 9.46 -8.22 8.89
N LEU A 81 9.40 -9.15 7.93
CA LEU A 81 8.54 -10.34 8.01
C LEU A 81 9.29 -11.61 8.46
N VAL A 82 10.61 -11.52 8.69
CA VAL A 82 11.44 -12.64 9.12
C VAL A 82 11.66 -12.57 10.63
N PRO A 83 11.50 -13.69 11.38
CA PRO A 83 11.83 -13.73 12.80
C PRO A 83 13.34 -13.61 13.03
N ARG A 84 13.71 -13.05 14.19
CA ARG A 84 15.10 -13.10 14.64
C ARG A 84 15.52 -14.56 14.83
N VAL A 85 16.71 -14.93 14.37
CA VAL A 85 17.26 -16.28 14.57
C VAL A 85 18.58 -16.16 15.31
N ASP A 86 18.67 -16.82 16.46
CA ASP A 86 19.92 -16.97 17.20
C ASP A 86 20.38 -18.44 17.07
N ILE A 87 21.59 -18.66 16.53
CA ILE A 87 22.16 -19.99 16.27
C ILE A 87 23.41 -20.15 17.12
N SER A 88 23.47 -21.22 17.92
CA SER A 88 24.64 -21.56 18.74
C SER A 88 24.94 -23.06 18.66
N GLY A 89 26.07 -23.44 18.05
CA GLY A 89 26.38 -24.85 17.78
C GLY A 89 25.29 -25.49 16.93
N ASP A 90 24.72 -26.60 17.42
CA ASP A 90 23.61 -27.31 16.76
C ASP A 90 22.21 -26.80 17.17
N SER A 91 22.14 -25.78 18.03
CA SER A 91 20.87 -25.22 18.51
C SER A 91 20.45 -24.01 17.69
N VAL A 92 19.17 -24.00 17.28
CA VAL A 92 18.53 -22.88 16.55
C VAL A 92 17.35 -22.38 17.36
N TYR A 93 17.36 -21.10 17.72
CA TYR A 93 16.26 -20.42 18.42
C TYR A 93 15.63 -19.36 17.52
N TYR A 94 14.31 -19.45 17.32
CA TYR A 94 13.52 -18.47 16.59
C TYR A 94 12.84 -17.51 17.57
N GLY A 95 13.25 -16.24 17.53
CA GLY A 95 12.69 -15.15 18.31
C GLY A 95 11.47 -14.50 17.64
N ARG A 96 11.13 -13.28 18.10
CA ARG A 96 10.01 -12.51 17.56
C ARG A 96 10.26 -12.09 16.11
N ILE A 97 9.18 -11.83 15.38
CA ILE A 97 9.23 -11.13 14.08
C ILE A 97 9.96 -9.79 14.28
N VAL A 98 10.96 -9.52 13.45
CA VAL A 98 11.70 -8.27 13.50
C VAL A 98 10.80 -7.16 12.95
N SER A 99 10.37 -6.22 13.80
CA SER A 99 9.53 -5.11 13.36
C SER A 99 10.27 -4.23 12.34
N LEU A 100 9.52 -3.71 11.36
CA LEU A 100 10.00 -2.69 10.43
C LEU A 100 10.72 -1.55 11.16
N GLN A 101 11.98 -1.29 10.79
CA GLN A 101 12.63 -0.02 11.08
C GLN A 101 12.16 0.98 10.01
N PHE A 102 11.21 1.84 10.39
CA PHE A 102 10.98 3.07 9.64
C PHE A 102 12.20 3.97 9.88
N GLU A 103 13.21 3.89 9.03
CA GLU A 103 14.14 5.01 8.88
C GLU A 103 13.45 6.02 7.95
N GLU A 104 13.18 7.21 8.49
CA GLU A 104 12.80 8.42 7.74
C GLU A 104 13.90 8.84 6.74
#